data_AF-A0A7Y6CVV6-F1
#
_entry.id   AF-A0A7Y6CVV6-F1
#
_cell.length_a   1.000
_cell.length_b   1.000
_cell.length_c   1.000
_cell.angle_alpha   90.00
_cell.angle_beta   90.00
_cell.angle_gamma   90.00
#
_symmetry.space_group_name_H-M   'P 1'
#
loop_
_entity.id
_entity.type
_entity.pdbx_description
1 polymer ?
#
loop_
_entity_poly.entity_id
_entity_poly.type
_entity_poly.pdbx_seq_one_letter_code
_entity_poly.pdbx_strand_id
1 'polypeptide(L)' 'RIRGGGALDSRGDHRIAMLGAITGLVSREGVEIEGAESAAVSFPGFYDLLDSLRVTNTPSG' A
#
# COMPACT_ATOMS: atom_id res chain seq x y z
N ARG A 1 11.04 -11.70 -4.64
CA ARG A 1 9.76 -11.06 -5.02
C ARG A 1 8.64 -11.94 -4.51
N ILE A 2 7.84 -11.45 -3.55
CA ILE A 2 6.76 -12.21 -2.91
C ILE A 2 5.70 -12.55 -3.97
N ARG A 3 5.22 -13.80 -4.00
CA ARG A 3 4.19 -14.24 -4.96
C ARG A 3 2.79 -13.78 -4.56
N GLY A 4 2.46 -13.79 -3.27
CA GLY A 4 1.08 -13.66 -2.78
C GLY A 4 0.54 -12.24 -2.67
N GLY A 5 -0.70 -12.08 -3.12
CA GLY A 5 -1.65 -11.09 -2.62
C GLY A 5 -2.49 -11.62 -1.46
N GLY A 6 -3.19 -10.72 -0.78
CA GLY A 6 -4.03 -11.02 0.38
C GLY A 6 -4.74 -9.79 0.90
N ALA A 7 -5.70 -10.00 1.80
CA ALA A 7 -6.41 -8.95 2.52
C ALA A 7 -5.81 -8.73 3.91
N LEU A 8 -5.69 -7.47 4.33
CA LEU A 8 -5.19 -7.08 5.63
C LEU A 8 -6.14 -6.06 6.27
N ASP A 9 -6.64 -6.39 7.45
CA ASP A 9 -7.47 -5.51 8.27
C ASP A 9 -6.58 -4.71 9.23
N SER A 10 -6.60 -3.38 9.08
CA SER A 10 -5.80 -2.46 9.91
C SER A 10 -6.30 -2.35 11.34
N ARG A 11 -7.59 -2.65 11.58
CA ARG A 11 -8.29 -2.46 12.86
C ARG A 11 -8.09 -1.06 13.47
N GLY A 12 -7.92 -0.05 12.63
CA GLY A 12 -7.69 1.33 13.07
C GLY A 12 -6.24 1.67 13.40
N ASP A 13 -5.28 0.72 13.33
CA ASP A 13 -3.86 1.01 13.55
C ASP A 13 -3.21 1.52 12.25
N HIS A 14 -2.81 2.79 12.28
CA HIS A 14 -2.17 3.47 11.16
C HIS A 14 -0.88 2.78 10.68
N ARG A 15 -0.13 2.13 11.59
CA ARG A 15 1.11 1.41 11.23
C ARG A 15 0.80 0.15 10.46
N ILE A 16 -0.27 -0.56 10.83
CA ILE A 16 -0.72 -1.75 10.11
C ILE A 16 -1.18 -1.35 8.70
N ALA A 17 -1.96 -0.26 8.58
CA ALA A 17 -2.36 0.28 7.27
C ALA A 17 -1.14 0.66 6.39
N MET A 18 -0.15 1.36 6.95
CA MET A 18 1.07 1.73 6.21
C MET A 18 1.92 0.52 5.82
N LEU A 19 2.05 -0.48 6.71
CA LEU A 19 2.77 -1.73 6.43
C LEU A 19 2.11 -2.50 5.28
N GLY A 20 0.78 -2.63 5.30
CA GLY A 20 0.02 -3.25 4.22
C GLY A 20 0.27 -2.56 2.88
N ALA A 21 0.31 -1.23 2.86
CA ALA A 21 0.48 -0.45 1.65
C ALA A 21 1.88 -0.62 1.04
N ILE A 22 2.93 -0.59 1.88
CA ILE A 22 4.31 -0.88 1.45
C ILE A 22 4.42 -2.32 0.94
N THR A 23 3.77 -3.26 1.63
CA THR A 23 3.74 -4.68 1.21
C THR A 23 3.05 -4.83 -0.15
N GLY A 24 1.95 -4.11 -0.38
CA GLY A 24 1.26 -4.05 -1.66
C GLY A 24 2.13 -3.49 -2.79
N LEU A 25 2.94 -2.46 -2.52
CA LEU A 25 3.87 -1.87 -3.49
C LEU A 25 4.96 -2.86 -3.93
N VAL A 26 5.45 -3.73 -3.04
CA VAL A 26 6.50 -4.72 -3.34
C VAL A 26 5.95 -6.07 -3.83
N SER A 27 4.66 -6.34 -3.61
CA SER A 27 3.96 -7.54 -4.06
C SER A 27 3.76 -7.55 -5.58
N ARG A 28 3.67 -8.74 -6.18
CA ARG A 28 3.26 -8.89 -7.58
C ARG A 28 1.75 -8.74 -7.78
N GLU A 29 0.98 -9.16 -6.80
CA GLU A 29 -0.48 -9.24 -6.88
C GLU A 29 -1.16 -8.12 -6.08
N GLY A 30 -0.38 -7.28 -5.39
CA GLY A 30 -0.89 -6.23 -4.51
C GLY A 30 -1.34 -6.78 -3.14
N VAL A 31 -1.89 -5.89 -2.32
CA VAL A 31 -2.52 -6.19 -1.02
C VAL A 31 -3.76 -5.32 -0.91
N GLU A 32 -4.89 -5.92 -0.54
CA GLU A 32 -6.12 -5.19 -0.21
C GLU A 32 -6.10 -4.85 1.28
N ILE A 33 -6.43 -3.61 1.63
CA ILE A 33 -6.31 -3.11 3.00
C ILE A 33 -7.68 -2.59 3.45
N GLU A 34 -8.26 -3.23 4.45
CA GLU A 34 -9.42 -2.71 5.16
C GLU A 34 -8.94 -1.69 6.20
N GLY A 35 -9.63 -0.54 6.30
CA GLY A 35 -9.25 0.54 7.22
C GLY A 35 -7.99 1.32 6.79
N ALA A 36 -7.74 1.42 5.49
CA ALA A 36 -6.60 2.13 4.89
C ALA A 36 -6.52 3.61 5.33
N GLU A 37 -7.67 4.26 5.55
CA GLU A 37 -7.77 5.64 6.01
C GLU A 37 -7.03 5.92 7.33
N SER A 38 -6.80 4.87 8.14
CA SER A 38 -6.04 4.98 9.39
C SER A 38 -4.63 5.54 9.18
N ALA A 39 -4.01 5.32 8.01
CA ALA A 39 -2.69 5.88 7.70
C ALA A 39 -2.68 7.42 7.77
N ALA A 40 -3.78 8.07 7.37
CA ALA A 40 -3.89 9.53 7.35
C ALA A 40 -3.95 10.15 8.76
N VAL A 41 -4.25 9.37 9.80
CA VAL A 41 -4.25 9.85 11.19
C VAL A 41 -2.86 10.33 11.62
N SER A 42 -1.81 9.64 11.17
CA SER A 42 -0.42 9.99 11.51
C SER A 42 0.33 10.63 10.34
N PHE A 43 -0.02 10.26 9.11
CA PHE A 43 0.65 10.78 7.93
C PHE A 43 -0.36 11.15 6.84
N PRO A 44 -0.96 12.35 6.94
CA PRO A 44 -1.75 12.93 5.85
C PRO A 44 -0.90 13.00 4.56
N GLY A 45 -1.43 12.48 3.45
CA GLY A 45 -0.72 12.41 2.17
C GLY A 45 0.17 11.18 1.97
N PHE A 46 0.15 10.20 2.90
CA PHE A 46 0.93 8.97 2.77
C PHE A 46 0.70 8.23 1.43
N TYR A 47 -0.56 8.09 1.01
CA TYR A 47 -0.88 7.39 -0.24
C TYR A 47 -0.47 8.17 -1.49
N ASP A 48 -0.51 9.51 -1.46
CA ASP A 48 -0.03 10.34 -2.56
C ASP A 48 1.50 10.18 -2.73
N LEU A 49 2.23 10.19 -1.62
CA LEU A 49 3.66 9.88 -1.62
C LEU A 49 3.92 8.47 -2.15
N LEU A 50 3.16 7.48 -1.67
CA LEU A 50 3.33 6.09 -2.10
C LEU A 50 3.07 5.91 -3.60
N ASP A 51 2.09 6.64 -4.15
CA ASP A 51 1.79 6.62 -5.58
C ASP A 51 2.91 7.27 -6.41
N SER A 52 3.55 8.34 -5.90
CA SER A 52 4.72 8.94 -6.55
C SER A 52 5.93 7.99 -6.68
N LEU A 53 5.98 6.95 -5.84
CA LEU A 53 7.03 5.93 -5.86
C LEU A 53 6.69 4.74 -6.77
N ARG A 54 5.47 4.66 -7.30
CA ARG A 54 5.11 3.62 -8.26
C ARG A 54 5.85 3.86 -9.57
N VAL A 55 6.81 2.99 -9.86
CA VAL A 55 7.40 2.91 -11.20
C VAL A 55 6.39 2.26 -12.13
N THR A 56 5.65 3.08 -12.88
CA THR A 56 4.92 2.59 -14.06
C THR A 56 5.96 2.29 -15.13
N ASN A 57 6.38 1.03 -15.23
CA ASN A 57 7.01 0.53 -16.45
C ASN A 57 5.93 0.47 -17.54
N THR A 58 5.55 1.61 -18.07
CA THR A 58 4.87 1.68 -19.36
C THR A 58 5.85 1.09 -20.36
N PRO A 59 5.51 0.01 -21.08
CA PRO A 59 6.35 -0.42 -22.19
C PRO A 59 6.32 0.73 -23.19
N SER A 60 7.45 1.41 -23.36
CA SER A 60 7.66 2.31 -24.49
C SER A 60 7.57 1.46 -25.75
N GLY A 61 6.35 1.38 -26.32
CA GLY A 61 6.11 0.95 -27.69
C GLY A 61 6.42 2.09 -28.64
#